data_AF-A0A6U6IYT1-F1
#
_entry.id   AF-A0A6U6IYT1-F1
#
_cell.length_a   1.000
_cell.length_b   1.000
_cell.length_c   1.000
_cell.angle_alpha   90.00
_cell.angle_beta   90.00
_cell.angle_gamma   90.00
#
_symmetry.space_group_name_H-M   'P 1'
#
loop_
_entity.id
_entity.type
_entity.pdbx_description
1 polymer ?
#
loop_
_entity_poly.entity_id
_entity_poly.type
_entity_poly.pdbx_seq_one_letter_code
_entity_poly.pdbx_strand_id
1 'polypeptide(L)'
;MPRRLSRSPYQSTDTGDFFPEGYDPNAVEYTEGMMGSQSTGGGDRGPALPGMENIGADAMVMGGIEEASDIPPDMEFIPSSVPDGEIQLQVASSSSGGEHTLLVAPVCMGFEDYYAAFSKDSHPSFSVGPQVGRMDRRGGDPTELIIKCDPGGQSGTFTGDLVVNLPEDNSKICYKIIANSF
;
A
#
# COMPACT_ATOMS: atom_id res chain seq x y z
N MET A 1 -52.85 -18.03 7.61
CA MET A 1 -51.78 -18.72 8.36
C MET A 1 -51.67 -20.15 7.83
N PRO A 2 -50.51 -20.84 7.73
CA PRO A 2 -49.08 -20.47 7.95
C PRO A 2 -48.08 -20.92 6.83
N ARG A 3 -46.83 -20.36 6.89
CA ARG A 3 -45.44 -20.89 6.63
C ARG A 3 -45.20 -21.93 5.50
N ARG A 4 -44.10 -21.93 4.71
CA ARG A 4 -42.66 -21.83 5.03
C ARG A 4 -41.80 -21.84 3.72
N LEU A 5 -40.56 -21.31 3.79
CA LEU A 5 -39.51 -21.27 2.75
C LEU A 5 -39.10 -22.64 2.16
N SER A 6 -38.58 -22.66 0.92
CA SER A 6 -37.32 -23.39 0.56
C SER A 6 -36.93 -23.28 -0.93
N ARG A 7 -35.81 -22.58 -1.20
CA ARG A 7 -34.69 -22.83 -2.16
C ARG A 7 -34.95 -23.39 -3.58
N SER A 8 -34.42 -22.67 -4.58
CA SER A 8 -34.00 -23.19 -5.89
C SER A 8 -32.94 -24.29 -5.77
N PRO A 9 -32.83 -25.17 -6.78
CA PRO A 9 -31.54 -25.69 -7.20
C PRO A 9 -31.18 -25.15 -8.60
N TYR A 10 -30.11 -24.35 -8.61
CA TYR A 10 -29.29 -24.11 -9.78
C TYR A 10 -28.78 -25.46 -10.30
N GLN A 11 -28.98 -25.69 -11.59
CA GLN A 11 -28.43 -26.82 -12.33
C GLN A 11 -26.98 -26.49 -12.65
N SER A 12 -26.04 -27.22 -12.04
CA SER A 12 -24.61 -27.14 -12.35
C SER A 12 -24.40 -27.56 -13.79
N THR A 13 -23.88 -26.65 -14.62
CA THR A 13 -23.29 -27.00 -15.91
C THR A 13 -21.95 -27.68 -15.62
N ASP A 14 -22.02 -29.01 -15.47
CA ASP A 14 -20.91 -29.94 -15.62
C ASP A 14 -20.29 -29.71 -17.01
N THR A 15 -19.11 -29.09 -17.04
CA THR A 15 -18.31 -28.95 -18.25
C THR A 15 -16.88 -29.33 -17.90
N GLY A 16 -16.69 -30.65 -17.77
CA GLY A 16 -15.52 -31.42 -18.19
C GLY A 16 -14.15 -30.80 -17.93
N ASP A 17 -13.51 -31.26 -16.86
CA ASP A 17 -12.08 -31.16 -16.60
C ASP A 17 -11.29 -31.82 -17.74
N PHE A 18 -10.92 -31.03 -18.76
CA PHE A 18 -10.07 -31.47 -19.86
C PHE A 18 -8.61 -31.39 -19.42
N PHE A 19 -8.10 -32.45 -18.79
CA PHE A 19 -6.67 -32.68 -18.67
C PHE A 19 -6.18 -33.41 -19.93
N PRO A 20 -5.20 -32.87 -20.69
CA PRO A 20 -4.61 -33.59 -21.81
C PRO A 20 -3.94 -34.89 -21.32
N GLU A 21 -4.27 -36.02 -21.95
CA GLU A 21 -3.62 -37.30 -21.73
C GLU A 21 -2.12 -37.20 -22.06
N GLY A 22 -1.27 -37.42 -21.05
CA GLY A 22 0.19 -37.46 -21.22
C GLY A 22 1.03 -37.00 -20.04
N TYR A 23 0.44 -36.53 -18.92
CA TYR A 23 1.21 -36.16 -17.74
C TYR A 23 1.63 -37.41 -16.94
N ASP A 24 2.89 -37.82 -17.09
CA ASP A 24 3.52 -38.84 -16.23
C ASP A 24 4.17 -38.14 -15.01
N PRO A 25 3.64 -38.34 -13.78
CA PRO A 25 4.15 -37.70 -12.58
C PRO A 25 5.50 -38.26 -12.08
N ASN A 26 6.15 -39.19 -12.79
CA ASN A 26 7.45 -39.76 -12.41
C ASN A 26 8.63 -39.39 -13.33
N ALA A 27 8.44 -38.52 -14.33
CA ALA A 27 9.53 -38.02 -15.17
C ALA A 27 10.32 -36.90 -14.45
N VAL A 28 11.09 -37.27 -13.42
CA VAL A 28 12.13 -36.41 -12.86
C VAL A 28 13.47 -36.89 -13.41
N GLU A 29 13.84 -36.38 -14.59
CA GLU A 29 15.16 -36.63 -15.19
C GLU A 29 16.14 -35.55 -14.73
N TYR A 30 16.82 -35.82 -13.61
CA TYR A 30 18.09 -35.18 -13.29
C TYR A 30 19.15 -35.82 -14.18
N THR A 31 19.75 -35.08 -15.12
CA THR A 31 21.12 -35.33 -15.62
C THR A 31 21.60 -34.22 -16.56
N GLU A 32 22.62 -33.52 -16.05
CA GLU A 32 23.86 -33.14 -16.74
C GLU A 32 23.82 -32.17 -17.94
N GLY A 33 23.92 -30.89 -17.61
CA GLY A 33 24.68 -29.90 -18.40
C GLY A 33 25.80 -29.30 -17.54
N MET A 34 26.86 -30.07 -17.30
CA MET A 34 28.10 -29.63 -16.64
C MET A 34 28.96 -28.74 -17.55
N MET A 35 29.80 -27.92 -16.88
CA MET A 35 30.88 -27.04 -17.36
C MET A 35 30.45 -25.63 -17.79
N GLY A 36 30.77 -24.55 -17.09
CA GLY A 36 31.76 -24.32 -16.04
C GLY A 36 32.70 -23.19 -16.47
N SER A 37 32.68 -22.08 -15.74
CA SER A 37 33.88 -21.27 -15.51
C SER A 37 33.65 -20.41 -14.26
N GLN A 38 34.33 -20.77 -13.18
CA GLN A 38 34.50 -19.93 -12.01
C GLN A 38 35.31 -18.68 -12.38
N SER A 39 34.87 -17.50 -11.93
CA SER A 39 35.76 -16.49 -11.38
C SER A 39 34.98 -15.66 -10.37
N THR A 40 35.17 -15.90 -9.08
CA THR A 40 36.00 -15.06 -8.21
C THR A 40 35.28 -13.79 -7.74
N GLY A 41 34.80 -13.82 -6.49
CA GLY A 41 34.89 -12.72 -5.54
C GLY A 41 34.01 -11.47 -5.75
N GLY A 42 33.42 -11.01 -4.65
CA GLY A 42 32.86 -9.67 -4.53
C GLY A 42 31.36 -9.64 -4.74
N GLY A 43 30.63 -9.30 -3.68
CA GLY A 43 29.21 -9.05 -3.79
C GLY A 43 28.95 -7.85 -4.69
N ASP A 44 27.93 -7.94 -5.52
CA ASP A 44 27.25 -6.75 -6.02
C ASP A 44 25.87 -7.13 -6.55
N ARG A 45 25.00 -6.15 -6.40
CA ARG A 45 23.55 -6.18 -6.56
C ARG A 45 23.13 -6.77 -7.91
N GLY A 46 22.03 -7.51 -7.90
CA GLY A 46 21.29 -7.85 -9.13
C GLY A 46 20.97 -6.59 -9.96
N PRO A 47 20.62 -6.75 -11.24
CA PRO A 47 20.55 -5.62 -12.18
C PRO A 47 19.65 -4.52 -11.65
N ALA A 48 20.27 -3.39 -11.28
CA ALA A 48 19.59 -2.21 -10.81
C ALA A 48 18.77 -1.61 -11.97
N LEU A 49 17.49 -1.32 -11.70
CA LEU A 49 16.68 -0.48 -12.56
C LEU A 49 17.29 0.93 -12.55
N PRO A 50 17.67 1.50 -13.72
CA PRO A 50 18.18 2.86 -13.79
C PRO A 50 17.10 3.84 -13.32
N GLY A 51 17.41 4.66 -12.33
CA GLY A 51 16.51 5.73 -11.84
C GLY A 51 16.09 5.65 -10.36
N MET A 52 16.54 4.66 -9.58
CA MET A 52 16.16 4.48 -8.16
C MET A 52 17.29 4.70 -7.15
N GLU A 53 18.34 5.43 -7.53
CA GLU A 53 19.57 5.53 -6.72
C GLU A 53 19.67 6.75 -5.80
N ASN A 54 18.63 7.60 -5.72
CA ASN A 54 18.64 8.82 -4.89
C ASN A 54 17.37 9.07 -4.06
N ILE A 55 16.57 8.05 -3.73
CA ILE A 55 15.28 8.23 -3.01
C ILE A 55 15.43 8.18 -1.47
N GLY A 56 16.61 8.43 -0.91
CA GLY A 56 16.86 8.09 0.51
C GLY A 56 17.77 9.00 1.32
N ALA A 57 18.22 10.15 0.81
CA ALA A 57 19.26 10.92 1.50
C ALA A 57 18.82 12.29 2.06
N ASP A 58 17.73 12.90 1.59
CA ASP A 58 17.47 14.32 1.91
C ASP A 58 16.04 14.62 2.40
N ALA A 59 15.52 13.79 3.32
CA ALA A 59 14.36 14.15 4.12
C ALA A 59 14.76 15.28 5.12
N MET A 60 14.60 16.54 4.72
CA MET A 60 14.72 17.66 5.65
C MET A 60 13.54 17.67 6.62
N VAL A 61 13.81 17.37 7.88
CA VAL A 61 12.83 17.44 8.98
C VAL A 61 12.52 18.91 9.29
N MET A 62 11.44 19.45 8.70
CA MET A 62 10.84 20.72 9.14
C MET A 62 9.48 20.42 9.79
N GLY A 63 9.48 20.23 11.11
CA GLY A 63 8.22 20.21 11.89
C GLY A 63 7.50 18.88 12.06
N GLY A 64 8.18 17.74 11.94
CA GLY A 64 7.62 16.42 12.31
C GLY A 64 6.68 15.79 11.28
N ILE A 65 6.30 16.53 10.25
CA ILE A 65 5.73 16.02 9.00
C ILE A 65 6.90 15.87 8.02
N GLU A 66 7.27 14.63 7.71
CA GLU A 66 8.20 14.35 6.63
C GLU A 66 7.49 14.73 5.32
N GLU A 67 7.98 15.72 4.59
CA GLU A 67 7.55 15.99 3.22
C GLU A 67 8.59 15.37 2.29
N ALA A 68 8.20 14.33 1.54
CA ALA A 68 9.07 13.76 0.52
C ALA A 68 9.41 14.82 -0.53
N SER A 69 10.71 14.94 -0.84
CA SER A 69 11.23 15.90 -1.82
C SER A 69 10.67 15.72 -3.24
N ASP A 70 10.08 14.54 -3.50
CA ASP A 70 9.46 14.17 -4.77
C ASP A 70 8.00 14.67 -4.89
N ILE A 71 7.39 15.20 -3.83
CA ILE A 71 6.07 15.81 -3.89
C ILE A 71 6.19 17.20 -4.55
N PRO A 72 5.39 17.52 -5.59
CA PRO A 72 5.40 18.85 -6.21
C PRO A 72 5.13 19.96 -5.17
N PRO A 73 5.90 21.05 -5.16
CA PRO A 73 5.84 22.08 -4.10
C PRO A 73 4.50 22.84 -4.05
N ASP A 74 3.74 22.85 -5.15
CA ASP A 74 2.42 23.47 -5.23
C ASP A 74 1.27 22.48 -4.95
N MET A 75 1.57 21.25 -4.48
CA MET A 75 0.56 20.24 -4.20
C MET A 75 -0.10 20.46 -2.84
N GLU A 76 -1.42 20.59 -2.84
CA GLU A 76 -2.21 20.74 -1.62
C GLU A 76 -2.89 19.43 -1.19
N PHE A 77 -2.72 19.10 0.10
CA PHE A 77 -3.36 17.97 0.77
C PHE A 77 -4.55 18.47 1.60
N ILE A 78 -5.61 18.88 0.91
CA ILE A 78 -6.86 19.33 1.52
C ILE A 78 -7.81 18.14 1.62
N PRO A 79 -8.25 17.76 2.83
CA PRO A 79 -9.18 16.65 3.00
C PRO A 79 -10.58 17.00 2.49
N SER A 80 -11.26 16.00 1.96
CA SER A 80 -12.67 16.12 1.56
C SER A 80 -13.58 16.23 2.78
N SER A 81 -14.72 16.93 2.66
CA SER A 81 -15.70 17.06 3.75
C SER A 81 -16.26 15.71 4.23
N VAL A 82 -16.28 14.71 3.35
CA VAL A 82 -16.63 13.33 3.67
C VAL A 82 -15.42 12.46 3.34
N PRO A 83 -14.84 11.75 4.32
CA PRO A 83 -13.73 10.84 4.06
C PRO A 83 -14.21 9.57 3.36
N ASP A 84 -13.35 8.99 2.53
CA ASP A 84 -13.55 7.69 1.87
C ASP A 84 -13.46 6.53 2.86
N GLY A 85 -12.74 6.71 3.98
CA GLY A 85 -12.67 5.75 5.07
C GLY A 85 -12.22 6.34 6.40
N GLU A 86 -12.47 5.59 7.47
CA GLU A 86 -11.97 5.89 8.81
C GLU A 86 -11.15 4.71 9.34
N ILE A 87 -10.00 4.99 9.93
CA ILE A 87 -9.09 4.02 10.51
C ILE A 87 -8.86 4.37 11.97
N GLN A 88 -9.02 3.37 12.84
CA GLN A 88 -8.78 3.51 14.27
C GLN A 88 -7.54 2.72 14.68
N LEU A 89 -6.55 3.44 15.20
CA LEU A 89 -5.29 2.90 15.68
C LEU A 89 -5.28 2.87 17.20
N GLN A 90 -4.75 1.79 17.74
CA GLN A 90 -4.49 1.63 19.18
C GLN A 90 -2.99 1.57 19.34
N VAL A 91 -2.42 2.56 20.03
CA VAL A 91 -0.97 2.74 20.15
C VAL A 91 -0.60 2.78 21.62
N ALA A 92 0.47 2.10 22.02
CA ALA A 92 0.94 2.20 23.39
C ALA A 92 1.83 3.44 23.53
N SER A 93 1.50 4.33 24.46
CA SER A 93 2.24 5.58 24.74
C SER A 93 3.70 5.36 25.12
N SER A 94 4.01 4.19 25.69
CA SER A 94 5.35 3.78 26.12
C SER A 94 6.20 3.10 25.03
N SER A 95 5.61 2.82 23.88
CA SER A 95 6.28 2.16 22.75
C SER A 95 6.73 3.17 21.69
N SER A 96 7.54 2.73 20.73
CA SER A 96 7.99 3.51 19.56
C SER A 96 6.86 3.78 18.55
N GLY A 97 5.62 3.92 19.02
CA GLY A 97 4.44 4.10 18.18
C GLY A 97 3.81 2.80 17.66
N GLY A 98 2.86 2.98 16.74
CA GLY A 98 2.14 1.89 16.06
C GLY A 98 2.13 2.11 14.56
N GLU A 99 2.13 1.00 13.81
CA GLU A 99 2.05 1.00 12.35
C GLU A 99 0.78 0.28 11.88
N HIS A 100 0.22 0.75 10.77
CA HIS A 100 -0.93 0.13 10.13
C HIS A 100 -0.82 0.17 8.62
N THR A 101 -0.98 -1.00 8.00
CA THR A 101 -1.02 -1.12 6.53
C THR A 101 -2.43 -0.84 6.03
N LEU A 102 -2.58 0.28 5.35
CA LEU A 102 -3.78 0.67 4.62
C LEU A 102 -3.68 0.16 3.17
N LEU A 103 -4.71 -0.55 2.73
CA LEU A 103 -4.85 -0.97 1.33
C LEU A 103 -5.78 0.01 0.61
N VAL A 104 -5.23 0.84 -0.27
CA VAL A 104 -5.97 1.83 -1.05
C VAL A 104 -6.35 1.22 -2.40
N ALA A 105 -7.65 1.10 -2.65
CA ALA A 105 -8.13 0.58 -3.92
C ALA A 105 -7.90 1.58 -5.06
N PRO A 106 -7.42 1.14 -6.24
CA PRO A 106 -7.19 2.03 -7.36
C PRO A 106 -8.50 2.58 -7.92
N VAL A 107 -8.56 3.90 -8.11
CA VAL A 107 -9.74 4.61 -8.64
C VAL A 107 -9.55 5.12 -10.07
N CYS A 108 -8.30 5.29 -10.50
CA CYS A 108 -7.93 5.85 -11.80
C CYS A 108 -8.15 4.86 -12.95
N MET A 109 -8.35 5.35 -14.17
CA MET A 109 -8.63 4.48 -15.33
C MET A 109 -7.38 3.81 -15.93
N GLY A 110 -6.20 4.35 -15.64
CA GLY A 110 -4.90 3.85 -16.07
C GLY A 110 -3.92 3.74 -14.90
N PHE A 111 -2.65 3.51 -15.20
CA PHE A 111 -1.59 3.61 -14.20
C PHE A 111 -1.22 5.08 -14.00
N GLU A 112 -1.26 5.56 -12.77
CA GLU A 112 -1.07 6.97 -12.44
C GLU A 112 -0.17 7.11 -11.22
N ASP A 113 0.62 8.19 -11.17
CA ASP A 113 1.40 8.51 -9.99
C ASP A 113 0.49 9.07 -8.88
N TYR A 114 0.74 8.67 -7.64
CA TYR A 114 0.05 9.19 -6.47
C TYR A 114 1.02 9.88 -5.51
N TYR A 115 0.46 10.82 -4.75
CA TYR A 115 1.16 11.52 -3.68
C TYR A 115 0.31 11.42 -2.41
N ALA A 116 0.87 10.92 -1.33
CA ALA A 116 0.21 10.68 -0.06
C ALA A 116 0.86 11.53 1.03
N ALA A 117 0.07 12.37 1.69
CA ALA A 117 0.51 13.11 2.87
C ALA A 117 -0.67 13.41 3.80
N PHE A 118 -0.34 13.74 5.04
CA PHE A 118 -1.32 14.22 6.01
C PHE A 118 -1.65 15.69 5.77
N SER A 119 -2.90 16.06 6.05
CA SER A 119 -3.34 17.45 6.02
C SER A 119 -2.59 18.28 7.07
N LYS A 120 -2.52 19.60 6.85
CA LYS A 120 -1.84 20.55 7.75
C LYS A 120 -2.43 20.58 9.17
N ASP A 121 -3.69 20.19 9.31
CA ASP A 121 -4.42 20.14 10.58
C ASP A 121 -4.19 18.83 11.35
N SER A 122 -3.49 17.88 10.76
CA SER A 122 -3.20 16.57 11.35
C SER A 122 -2.16 16.66 12.48
N HIS A 123 -2.26 15.75 13.44
CA HIS A 123 -1.28 15.67 14.52
C HIS A 123 0.13 15.31 13.98
N PRO A 124 1.21 15.97 14.42
CA PRO A 124 2.57 15.73 13.91
C PRO A 124 3.16 14.36 14.29
N SER A 125 2.46 13.58 15.10
CA SER A 125 2.82 12.19 15.39
C SER A 125 2.57 11.24 14.22
N PHE A 126 1.83 11.67 13.20
CA PHE A 126 1.49 10.84 12.07
C PHE A 126 2.49 11.02 10.92
N SER A 127 2.89 9.89 10.34
CA SER A 127 3.58 9.85 9.07
C SER A 127 3.02 8.74 8.19
N VAL A 128 3.20 8.85 6.88
CA VAL A 128 2.75 7.87 5.90
C VAL A 128 3.91 7.52 4.99
N GLY A 129 4.04 6.23 4.64
CA GLY A 129 5.05 5.77 3.71
C GLY A 129 4.55 4.58 2.89
N PRO A 130 4.85 4.48 1.59
CA PRO A 130 5.51 5.50 0.76
C PRO A 130 4.64 6.74 0.52
N GLN A 131 5.28 7.91 0.40
CA GLN A 131 4.60 9.18 0.14
C GLN A 131 4.38 9.45 -1.34
N VAL A 132 5.19 8.81 -2.20
CA VAL A 132 5.08 8.90 -3.65
C VAL A 132 5.17 7.49 -4.20
N GLY A 133 4.35 7.20 -5.21
CA GLY A 133 4.40 5.93 -5.89
C GLY A 133 3.50 5.93 -7.10
N ARG A 134 3.26 4.73 -7.65
CA ARG A 134 2.39 4.54 -8.80
C ARG A 134 1.24 3.60 -8.46
N MET A 135 0.03 4.07 -8.68
CA MET A 135 -1.20 3.33 -8.47
C MET A 135 -1.57 2.57 -9.74
N ASP A 136 -2.13 1.37 -9.58
CA ASP A 136 -2.66 0.56 -10.69
C ASP A 136 -3.96 1.15 -11.22
N ARG A 137 -4.42 0.67 -12.37
CA ARG A 137 -5.74 0.99 -12.91
C ARG A 137 -6.85 0.41 -12.03
N ARG A 138 -8.04 0.99 -12.13
CA ARG A 138 -9.25 0.53 -11.44
C ARG A 138 -9.51 -0.96 -11.66
N GLY A 139 -9.63 -1.70 -10.56
CA GLY A 139 -9.78 -3.16 -10.54
C GLY A 139 -8.47 -3.94 -10.62
N GLY A 140 -7.32 -3.26 -10.63
CA GLY A 140 -6.00 -3.83 -10.41
C GLY A 140 -5.67 -3.99 -8.92
N ASP A 141 -4.38 -4.12 -8.62
CA ASP A 141 -3.90 -4.37 -7.25
C ASP A 141 -4.01 -3.12 -6.36
N PRO A 142 -4.41 -3.28 -5.08
CA PRO A 142 -4.44 -2.17 -4.13
C PRO A 142 -3.03 -1.67 -3.84
N THR A 143 -2.92 -0.35 -3.64
CA THR A 143 -1.68 0.28 -3.19
C THR A 143 -1.56 0.16 -1.67
N GLU A 144 -0.44 -0.36 -1.19
CA GLU A 144 -0.16 -0.45 0.25
C GLU A 144 0.47 0.84 0.76
N LEU A 145 -0.18 1.49 1.73
CA LEU A 145 0.35 2.63 2.47
C LEU A 145 0.52 2.25 3.93
N ILE A 146 1.68 2.52 4.49
CA ILE A 146 2.00 2.29 5.90
C ILE A 146 1.79 3.61 6.64
N ILE A 147 0.79 3.64 7.50
CA ILE A 147 0.52 4.75 8.40
C ILE A 147 1.25 4.47 9.70
N LYS A 148 2.09 5.39 10.14
CA LYS A 148 2.79 5.33 11.42
C LYS A 148 2.28 6.42 12.34
N CYS A 149 2.15 6.09 13.62
CA CYS A 149 1.81 7.02 14.67
C CYS A 149 2.84 6.89 15.79
N ASP A 150 3.73 7.88 15.94
CA ASP A 150 4.67 7.99 17.05
C ASP A 150 4.19 9.06 18.05
N PRO A 151 3.52 8.66 19.14
CA PRO A 151 3.01 9.59 20.12
C PRO A 151 4.11 10.26 20.97
N GLY A 152 5.36 9.78 20.94
CA GLY A 152 6.47 10.39 21.69
C GLY A 152 6.23 10.48 23.20
N GLY A 153 5.54 9.50 23.78
CA GLY A 153 5.16 9.49 25.20
C GLY A 153 3.87 10.25 25.55
N GLN A 154 3.18 10.84 24.56
CA GLN A 154 1.91 11.51 24.77
C GLN A 154 0.75 10.50 24.79
N SER A 155 -0.11 10.59 25.79
CA SER A 155 -1.36 9.80 25.88
C SER A 155 -2.55 10.65 25.45
N GLY A 156 -3.56 10.02 24.86
CA GLY A 156 -4.77 10.68 24.39
C GLY A 156 -5.16 10.28 22.97
N THR A 157 -6.13 11.01 22.42
CA THR A 157 -6.62 10.78 21.06
C THR A 157 -5.97 11.76 20.10
N PHE A 158 -5.26 11.23 19.11
CA PHE A 158 -4.70 11.98 17.99
C PHE A 158 -5.56 11.76 16.75
N THR A 159 -5.75 12.82 15.96
CA THR A 159 -6.47 12.74 14.69
C THR A 159 -5.58 13.26 13.57
N GLY A 160 -5.65 12.63 12.41
CA GLY A 160 -5.03 13.09 11.19
C GLY A 160 -5.88 12.73 9.98
N ASP A 161 -5.85 13.57 8.96
CA ASP A 161 -6.52 13.32 7.69
C ASP A 161 -5.44 13.00 6.64
N LEU A 162 -5.39 11.74 6.22
CA LEU A 162 -4.51 11.30 5.15
C LEU A 162 -5.18 11.60 3.80
N VAL A 163 -4.46 12.29 2.92
CA VAL A 163 -4.93 12.62 1.57
C VAL A 163 -3.98 11.99 0.56
N VAL A 164 -4.55 11.19 -0.35
CA VAL A 164 -3.86 10.62 -1.51
C VAL A 164 -4.33 11.38 -2.74
N ASN A 165 -3.45 12.18 -3.32
CA ASN A 165 -3.69 12.96 -4.53
C ASN A 165 -3.31 12.16 -5.78
N LEU A 166 -4.22 12.13 -6.74
CA LEU A 166 -4.04 11.62 -8.10
C LEU A 166 -4.16 12.81 -9.07
N PRO A 167 -3.03 13.43 -9.48
CA PRO A 167 -3.04 14.71 -10.16
C PRO A 167 -3.50 14.63 -11.62
N GLU A 168 -3.27 13.52 -12.33
CA GLU A 168 -3.69 13.34 -13.73
C GLU A 168 -5.21 13.20 -13.83
N ASP A 169 -5.83 12.45 -12.92
CA ASP A 169 -7.29 12.27 -12.86
C ASP A 169 -8.00 13.37 -12.01
N ASN A 170 -7.25 14.35 -11.50
CA ASN A 170 -7.71 15.40 -10.58
C ASN A 170 -8.53 14.84 -9.40
N SER A 171 -8.17 13.66 -8.95
CA SER A 171 -8.92 12.88 -7.96
C SER A 171 -8.17 12.84 -6.64
N LYS A 172 -8.92 12.66 -5.55
CA LYS A 172 -8.36 12.58 -4.21
C LYS A 172 -9.05 11.46 -3.45
N ILE A 173 -8.28 10.70 -2.67
CA ILE A 173 -8.80 9.69 -1.75
C ILE A 173 -8.40 10.15 -0.34
N CYS A 174 -9.38 10.28 0.56
CA CYS A 174 -9.21 10.86 1.88
C CYS A 174 -9.55 9.83 2.97
N TYR A 175 -8.63 9.60 3.90
CA TYR A 175 -8.86 8.75 5.06
C TYR A 175 -8.74 9.53 6.35
N LYS A 176 -9.69 9.34 7.25
CA LYS A 176 -9.61 9.87 8.61
C LYS A 176 -8.92 8.87 9.51
N ILE A 177 -7.81 9.26 10.13
CA ILE A 177 -7.01 8.42 11.02
C ILE A 177 -7.22 8.91 12.46
N ILE A 178 -7.64 8.01 13.34
CA ILE A 178 -7.83 8.28 14.76
C ILE A 178 -6.95 7.32 15.54
N ALA A 179 -5.90 7.83 16.19
CA ALA A 179 -5.05 7.03 17.06
C ALA A 179 -5.38 7.30 18.53
N ASN A 180 -5.62 6.24 19.29
CA ASN A 180 -5.76 6.31 20.74
C ASN A 180 -4.48 5.77 21.38
N SER A 181 -3.77 6.66 22.07
CA SER A 181 -2.56 6.37 22.82
C SER A 181 -2.87 6.18 24.30
N PHE A 182 -2.57 4.99 24.84
CA PHE A 182 -2.84 4.61 26.23
C PHE A 182 -1.58 4.19 27.00
#